data_AF-F2IHP3-F1
#
_entry.id   AF-F2IHP3-F1
#
_cell.length_a   1.000
_cell.length_b   1.000
_cell.length_c   1.000
_cell.angle_alpha   90.00
_cell.angle_beta   90.00
_cell.angle_gamma   90.00
#
_symmetry.space_group_name_H-M   'P 1'
#
loop_
_entity.id
_entity.type
_entity.pdbx_description
1 polymer ?
#
loop_
_entity_poly.entity_id
_entity_poly.type
_entity_poly.pdbx_seq_one_letter_code
_entity_poly.pdbx_strand_id
1 'polypeptide(L)'
;MKFLVAIFCLFSLAASAQPNFGIARKDSLPCYQKSIDRSKARYTEWECGKIAGVVDCNQKLEMGSDGKRVVTSSQKMPYSGMCETCHMNGILERRVTFVDGFANGVDTTYYKSGCIMVIRSHVQGVEDGKWTYYNDSTQIPAWQKTYVLGQFEGPQLTYNSKGDTAKLENFSAGVLNGLKVTYDSKGGKVSQMTYVKGVLNGPFLLYNRKGEIIEELTYKEGKKHGVFHYYYDDGKLLRTENWDMDSRNGEFKTLYHDGKVQTVENYKKVTPKSTQYMTADLYSCPSKEVATALGQMFYDKKTKAQVMDSLNKTSTIIATAVRGESVDDNPILKGKKFGKGVNQPFKYEKSYYIVIVSELNILAKKELREGMFEEYFPDGKVKSRAIYKKDVLVEEHVFDEQGREIRTFGGNSTPGKEDDAMPTTKKKKEKKKKEPKPEETKPKEGE
;
A
#
# COMPACT_ATOMS: atom_id res chain seq x y z
N MET A 1 54.19 3.63 -4.03
CA MET A 1 54.04 2.16 -4.13
C MET A 1 52.69 1.77 -3.56
N LYS A 2 51.78 1.31 -4.41
CA LYS A 2 50.45 0.82 -4.03
C LYS A 2 50.60 -0.62 -3.51
N PHE A 3 50.20 -0.91 -2.28
CA PHE A 3 50.01 -2.29 -1.82
C PHE A 3 48.56 -2.71 -2.13
N LEU A 4 48.41 -3.55 -3.15
CA LEU A 4 47.19 -4.29 -3.43
C LEU A 4 46.99 -5.34 -2.33
N VAL A 5 45.90 -5.23 -1.57
CA VAL A 5 45.38 -6.33 -0.76
C VAL A 5 44.53 -7.18 -1.70
N ALA A 6 45.11 -8.26 -2.21
CA ALA A 6 44.38 -9.29 -2.95
C ALA A 6 43.60 -10.15 -1.95
N ILE A 7 42.29 -9.88 -1.84
CA ILE A 7 41.35 -10.79 -1.17
C ILE A 7 41.21 -12.01 -2.08
N PHE A 8 41.90 -13.10 -1.73
CA PHE A 8 41.66 -14.41 -2.31
C PHE A 8 40.29 -14.91 -1.81
N CYS A 9 39.23 -14.55 -2.53
CA CYS A 9 37.99 -15.33 -2.50
C CYS A 9 38.28 -16.69 -3.16
N LEU A 10 38.78 -17.64 -2.35
CA LEU A 10 38.67 -19.05 -2.67
C LEU A 10 37.19 -19.41 -2.62
N PHE A 11 36.48 -19.12 -3.73
CA PHE A 11 35.28 -19.86 -4.09
C PHE A 11 35.75 -21.29 -4.33
N SER A 12 35.71 -22.10 -3.28
CA SER A 12 35.61 -23.54 -3.45
C SER A 12 34.34 -23.77 -4.27
N LEU A 13 34.52 -23.99 -5.57
CA LEU A 13 33.60 -24.75 -6.41
C LEU A 13 33.57 -26.18 -5.85
N ALA A 14 33.04 -26.35 -4.64
CA ALA A 14 32.36 -27.57 -4.30
C ALA A 14 31.13 -27.55 -5.19
N ALA A 15 31.24 -28.20 -6.34
CA ALA A 15 30.09 -28.68 -7.08
C ALA A 15 29.23 -29.39 -6.03
N SER A 16 28.19 -28.72 -5.56
CA SER A 16 27.17 -29.37 -4.77
C SER A 16 26.58 -30.40 -5.73
N ALA A 17 27.01 -31.64 -5.55
CA ALA A 17 26.25 -32.78 -6.00
C ALA A 17 24.93 -32.68 -5.24
N GLN A 18 24.01 -31.85 -5.76
CA GLN A 18 22.62 -31.95 -5.39
C GLN A 18 22.27 -33.40 -5.66
N PRO A 19 21.73 -34.14 -4.67
CA PRO A 19 21.18 -35.44 -4.99
C PRO A 19 20.14 -35.19 -6.06
N ASN A 20 20.41 -35.68 -7.28
CA ASN A 20 19.42 -35.81 -8.33
C ASN A 20 18.36 -36.78 -7.80
N PHE A 21 17.44 -36.28 -6.98
CA PHE A 21 16.18 -36.95 -6.73
C PHE A 21 15.40 -36.81 -8.03
N GLY A 22 15.67 -37.77 -8.90
CA GLY A 22 15.07 -37.88 -10.21
C GLY A 22 13.56 -37.77 -10.12
N ILE A 23 13.00 -37.16 -11.16
CA ILE A 23 11.60 -37.28 -11.57
C ILE A 23 11.10 -38.68 -11.16
N ALA A 24 10.11 -38.72 -10.26
CA ALA A 24 9.51 -39.97 -9.80
C ALA A 24 9.22 -40.84 -11.02
N ARG A 25 9.79 -42.06 -11.06
CA ARG A 25 9.48 -43.01 -12.14
C ARG A 25 7.97 -43.16 -12.17
N LYS A 26 7.38 -43.21 -13.38
CA LYS A 26 5.93 -43.38 -13.58
C LYS A 26 5.36 -44.61 -12.85
N ASP A 27 6.23 -45.55 -12.48
CA ASP A 27 5.93 -46.81 -11.79
C ASP A 27 6.29 -46.82 -10.29
N SER A 28 6.71 -45.70 -9.69
CA SER A 28 6.97 -45.66 -8.24
C SER A 28 5.65 -45.56 -7.47
N LEU A 29 5.41 -46.51 -6.56
CA LEU A 29 4.31 -46.43 -5.60
C LEU A 29 4.31 -45.06 -4.90
N PRO A 30 3.13 -44.49 -4.59
CA PRO A 30 3.05 -43.23 -3.87
C PRO A 30 3.82 -43.32 -2.54
N CYS A 31 4.48 -42.23 -2.13
CA CYS A 31 5.26 -42.20 -0.90
C CYS A 31 4.45 -42.61 0.35
N TYR A 32 3.14 -42.35 0.34
CA TYR A 32 2.24 -42.70 1.44
C TYR A 32 1.86 -44.18 1.50
N GLN A 33 2.11 -44.96 0.43
CA GLN A 33 1.73 -46.37 0.36
C GLN A 33 2.30 -47.19 1.51
N LYS A 34 3.53 -46.89 1.94
CA LYS A 34 4.19 -47.53 3.07
C LYS A 34 3.38 -47.43 4.36
N SER A 35 2.76 -46.28 4.62
CA SER A 35 1.93 -46.08 5.81
C SER A 35 0.63 -46.89 5.76
N ILE A 36 0.04 -47.04 4.57
CA ILE A 36 -1.13 -47.89 4.33
C ILE A 36 -0.79 -49.37 4.51
N ASP A 37 0.36 -49.82 4.04
CA ASP A 37 0.76 -51.22 4.17
C ASP A 37 1.04 -51.57 5.65
N ARG A 38 1.67 -50.65 6.38
CA ARG A 38 1.94 -50.80 7.82
C ARG A 38 0.69 -50.79 8.69
N SER A 39 -0.34 -50.01 8.34
CA SER A 39 -1.59 -50.00 9.11
C SER A 39 -2.35 -51.32 9.06
N LYS A 40 -2.07 -52.17 8.06
CA LYS A 40 -2.61 -53.52 7.93
C LYS A 40 -1.80 -54.59 8.67
N ALA A 41 -0.59 -54.25 9.13
CA ALA A 41 0.29 -55.19 9.80
C ALA A 41 0.03 -55.22 11.31
N ARG A 42 -0.02 -56.43 11.89
CA ARG A 42 -0.17 -56.63 13.34
C ARG A 42 1.08 -56.18 14.13
N TYR A 43 2.24 -56.21 13.47
CA TYR A 43 3.53 -55.77 14.01
C TYR A 43 4.26 -54.97 12.92
N THR A 44 4.79 -53.80 13.29
CA THR A 44 5.55 -52.94 12.38
C THR A 44 7.00 -52.85 12.83
N GLU A 45 7.93 -53.14 11.92
CA GLU A 45 9.35 -52.98 12.17
C GLU A 45 9.75 -51.50 11.99
N TRP A 46 10.64 -51.01 12.84
CA TRP A 46 11.17 -49.66 12.79
C TRP A 46 12.13 -49.51 11.60
N GLU A 47 12.06 -48.40 10.87
CA GLU A 47 13.03 -48.10 9.79
C GLU A 47 14.37 -47.62 10.33
N CYS A 48 14.34 -47.01 11.49
CA CYS A 48 15.50 -46.44 12.16
C CYS A 48 16.39 -47.54 12.76
N GLY A 49 17.69 -47.27 12.84
CA GLY A 49 18.67 -48.17 13.46
C GLY A 49 19.11 -49.35 12.56
N LYS A 50 18.68 -49.37 11.30
CA LYS A 50 19.08 -50.38 10.30
C LYS A 50 20.36 -50.04 9.54
N ILE A 51 20.78 -48.78 9.58
CA ILE A 51 21.95 -48.29 8.83
C ILE A 51 23.17 -48.30 9.77
N ALA A 52 24.22 -49.00 9.37
CA ALA A 52 25.49 -49.01 10.11
C ALA A 52 26.06 -47.58 10.23
N GLY A 53 26.44 -47.18 11.44
CA GLY A 53 26.96 -45.83 11.72
C GLY A 53 25.91 -44.75 11.94
N VAL A 54 24.61 -45.09 11.84
CA VAL A 54 23.50 -44.17 12.15
C VAL A 54 22.87 -44.56 13.48
N VAL A 55 22.77 -43.60 14.40
CA VAL A 55 22.19 -43.84 15.73
C VAL A 55 20.70 -43.47 15.77
N ASP A 56 19.95 -44.12 16.66
CA ASP A 56 18.59 -43.66 17.00
C ASP A 56 18.70 -42.45 17.94
N CYS A 57 18.19 -41.29 17.50
CA CYS A 57 18.30 -40.06 18.27
C CYS A 57 17.52 -40.11 19.57
N ASN A 58 16.39 -40.81 19.59
CA ASN A 58 15.51 -40.86 20.75
C ASN A 58 16.07 -41.77 21.87
N GLN A 59 16.99 -42.66 21.53
CA GLN A 59 17.59 -43.60 22.48
C GLN A 59 18.98 -43.19 22.95
N LYS A 60 19.80 -42.66 22.03
CA LYS A 60 21.23 -42.45 22.28
C LYS A 60 21.62 -41.01 22.51
N LEU A 61 20.74 -40.07 22.16
CA LEU A 61 21.01 -38.64 22.21
C LEU A 61 19.99 -37.92 23.09
N GLU A 62 20.37 -36.76 23.60
CA GLU A 62 19.50 -35.86 24.33
C GLU A 62 19.94 -34.41 24.11
N MET A 63 19.08 -33.46 24.45
CA MET A 63 19.43 -32.05 24.41
C MET A 63 20.35 -31.71 25.58
N GLY A 64 21.47 -31.06 25.30
CA GLY A 64 22.39 -30.54 26.30
C GLY A 64 21.74 -29.46 27.18
N SER A 65 22.35 -29.19 28.33
CA SER A 65 21.86 -28.18 29.29
C SER A 65 21.83 -26.76 28.73
N ASP A 66 22.57 -26.48 27.66
CA ASP A 66 22.57 -25.19 26.96
C ASP A 66 21.35 -25.00 26.05
N GLY A 67 20.57 -26.06 25.81
CA GLY A 67 19.41 -26.06 24.91
C GLY A 67 19.78 -25.89 23.43
N LYS A 68 21.06 -25.97 23.06
CA LYS A 68 21.56 -25.72 21.70
C LYS A 68 22.24 -26.91 21.08
N ARG A 69 22.92 -27.73 21.89
CA ARG A 69 23.69 -28.89 21.41
C ARG A 69 23.00 -30.19 21.73
N VAL A 70 23.11 -31.14 20.81
CA VAL A 70 22.78 -32.53 21.06
C VAL A 70 24.00 -33.25 21.63
N VAL A 71 23.79 -33.94 22.74
CA VAL A 71 24.83 -34.71 23.44
C VAL A 71 24.45 -36.18 23.51
N THR A 72 25.44 -37.04 23.72
CA THR A 72 25.20 -38.47 23.99
C THR A 72 24.52 -38.64 25.35
N SER A 73 23.50 -39.49 25.46
CA SER A 73 22.76 -39.70 26.71
C SER A 73 23.63 -40.30 27.83
N SER A 74 24.64 -41.11 27.48
CA SER A 74 25.53 -41.78 28.44
C SER A 74 26.58 -40.85 29.04
N GLN A 75 27.35 -40.16 28.18
CA GLN A 75 28.52 -39.39 28.58
C GLN A 75 28.27 -37.87 28.63
N LYS A 76 27.10 -37.41 28.18
CA LYS A 76 26.77 -35.97 28.02
C LYS A 76 27.77 -35.19 27.17
N MET A 77 28.48 -35.86 26.27
CA MET A 77 29.44 -35.26 25.34
C MET A 77 28.76 -34.84 24.04
N PRO A 78 29.18 -33.73 23.38
CA PRO A 78 28.64 -33.32 22.08
C PRO A 78 28.73 -34.44 21.04
N TYR A 79 27.64 -34.67 20.32
CA TYR A 79 27.56 -35.76 19.35
C TYR A 79 27.96 -35.33 17.94
N SER A 80 28.78 -36.16 17.28
CA SER A 80 29.15 -36.02 15.87
C SER A 80 28.82 -37.31 15.13
N GLY A 81 27.97 -37.22 14.10
CA GLY A 81 27.52 -38.37 13.32
C GLY A 81 26.10 -38.24 12.79
N MET A 82 25.64 -39.30 12.11
CA MET A 82 24.28 -39.36 11.56
C MET A 82 23.31 -39.96 12.55
N CYS A 83 22.09 -39.43 12.53
CA CYS A 83 21.06 -39.79 13.47
C CYS A 83 19.68 -39.87 12.80
N GLU A 84 18.88 -40.84 13.22
CA GLU A 84 17.51 -41.06 12.75
C GLU A 84 16.50 -41.06 13.89
N THR A 85 15.32 -40.49 13.66
CA THR A 85 14.12 -40.70 14.48
C THR A 85 13.02 -41.31 13.64
N CYS A 86 12.14 -42.07 14.28
CA CYS A 86 11.01 -42.73 13.65
C CYS A 86 9.71 -42.33 14.32
N HIS A 87 8.66 -42.20 13.51
CA HIS A 87 7.29 -42.09 13.96
C HIS A 87 6.87 -43.36 14.71
N MET A 88 5.80 -43.26 15.51
CA MET A 88 5.24 -44.42 16.24
C MET A 88 4.72 -45.54 15.33
N ASN A 89 4.48 -45.27 14.04
CA ASN A 89 4.15 -46.30 13.05
C ASN A 89 5.40 -46.97 12.43
N GLY A 90 6.58 -46.68 13.00
CA GLY A 90 7.88 -47.22 12.61
C GLY A 90 8.48 -46.60 11.35
N ILE A 91 7.81 -45.64 10.70
CA ILE A 91 8.33 -44.96 9.50
C ILE A 91 9.35 -43.89 9.93
N LEU A 92 10.41 -43.72 9.13
CA LEU A 92 11.40 -42.66 9.33
C LEU A 92 10.71 -41.30 9.48
N GLU A 93 11.02 -40.59 10.55
CA GLU A 93 10.53 -39.24 10.83
C GLU A 93 11.57 -38.20 10.44
N ARG A 94 12.83 -38.41 10.80
CA ARG A 94 13.90 -37.45 10.52
C ARG A 94 15.22 -38.16 10.37
N ARG A 95 16.03 -37.69 9.42
CA ARG A 95 17.45 -38.04 9.31
C ARG A 95 18.27 -36.75 9.30
N VAL A 96 19.25 -36.66 10.20
CA VAL A 96 20.07 -35.46 10.42
C VAL A 96 21.51 -35.85 10.71
N THR A 97 22.45 -35.00 10.30
CA THR A 97 23.86 -35.12 10.66
C THR A 97 24.21 -34.05 11.69
N PHE A 98 24.95 -34.43 12.72
CA PHE A 98 25.48 -33.53 13.74
C PHE A 98 27.01 -33.45 13.64
N VAL A 99 27.56 -32.27 13.91
CA VAL A 99 28.98 -32.01 14.14
C VAL A 99 29.08 -31.20 15.42
N ASP A 100 29.81 -31.70 16.41
CA ASP A 100 30.00 -31.11 17.74
C ASP A 100 28.67 -30.77 18.44
N GLY A 101 27.67 -31.64 18.26
CA GLY A 101 26.31 -31.50 18.79
C GLY A 101 25.42 -30.55 17.99
N PHE A 102 25.91 -29.92 16.92
CA PHE A 102 25.12 -29.00 16.10
C PHE A 102 24.70 -29.64 14.78
N ALA A 103 23.46 -29.39 14.34
CA ALA A 103 22.98 -29.87 13.05
C ALA A 103 23.86 -29.29 11.93
N ASN A 104 24.34 -30.14 11.03
CA ASN A 104 25.30 -29.73 10.00
C ASN A 104 25.09 -30.52 8.71
N GLY A 105 24.99 -29.82 7.59
CA GLY A 105 24.64 -30.37 6.29
C GLY A 105 23.13 -30.42 6.06
N VAL A 106 22.71 -31.31 5.15
CA VAL A 106 21.32 -31.47 4.74
C VAL A 106 20.61 -32.45 5.67
N ASP A 107 19.45 -32.06 6.21
CA ASP A 107 18.56 -32.94 6.96
C ASP A 107 17.17 -33.02 6.30
N THR A 108 16.55 -34.19 6.44
CA THR A 108 15.24 -34.47 5.85
C THR A 108 14.29 -34.95 6.94
N THR A 109 13.11 -34.33 6.98
CA THR A 109 11.99 -34.75 7.83
C THR A 109 10.87 -35.28 6.94
N TYR A 110 10.15 -36.28 7.44
CA TYR A 110 9.09 -37.00 6.76
C TYR A 110 7.81 -36.95 7.58
N TYR A 111 6.66 -36.96 6.91
CA TYR A 111 5.35 -37.15 7.52
C TYR A 111 5.15 -38.58 8.02
N LYS A 112 4.13 -38.78 8.86
CA LYS A 112 3.67 -40.13 9.27
C LYS A 112 3.25 -40.99 8.07
N SER A 113 2.91 -40.37 6.95
CA SER A 113 2.64 -41.08 5.70
C SER A 113 3.90 -41.73 5.09
N GLY A 114 5.09 -41.22 5.42
CA GLY A 114 6.36 -41.56 4.79
C GLY A 114 6.76 -40.62 3.65
N CYS A 115 5.91 -39.64 3.33
CA CYS A 115 6.25 -38.59 2.36
C CYS A 115 7.18 -37.55 2.97
N ILE A 116 8.04 -36.94 2.15
CA ILE A 116 8.93 -35.87 2.59
C ILE A 116 8.08 -34.69 3.07
N MET A 117 8.43 -34.14 4.23
CA MET A 117 7.85 -32.94 4.80
C MET A 117 8.73 -31.74 4.52
N VAL A 118 10.02 -31.83 4.86
CA VAL A 118 10.95 -30.73 4.65
C VAL A 118 12.36 -31.26 4.44
N ILE A 119 13.07 -30.64 3.49
CA ILE A 119 14.52 -30.74 3.34
C ILE A 119 15.10 -29.41 3.77
N ARG A 120 16.05 -29.45 4.70
CA ARG A 120 16.71 -28.28 5.28
C ARG A 120 18.21 -28.43 5.15
N SER A 121 18.90 -27.32 5.24
CA SER A 121 20.36 -27.28 5.28
C SER A 121 20.80 -26.37 6.42
N HIS A 122 21.83 -26.82 7.14
CA HIS A 122 22.37 -26.14 8.30
C HIS A 122 23.90 -26.16 8.27
N VAL A 123 24.54 -25.12 8.81
CA VAL A 123 25.98 -25.10 9.09
C VAL A 123 26.15 -24.79 10.56
N GLN A 124 26.71 -25.71 11.33
CA GLN A 124 26.93 -25.54 12.79
C GLN A 124 25.65 -25.09 13.54
N GLY A 125 24.52 -25.70 13.21
CA GLY A 125 23.21 -25.46 13.84
C GLY A 125 22.49 -24.22 13.32
N VAL A 126 23.13 -23.43 12.45
CA VAL A 126 22.55 -22.23 11.83
C VAL A 126 21.94 -22.60 10.48
N GLU A 127 20.75 -22.10 10.17
CA GLU A 127 20.07 -22.33 8.90
C GLU A 127 20.87 -21.72 7.75
N ASP A 128 21.29 -22.54 6.79
CA ASP A 128 22.14 -22.10 5.69
C ASP A 128 21.91 -22.97 4.46
N GLY A 129 21.50 -22.33 3.35
CA GLY A 129 21.16 -22.98 2.10
C GLY A 129 19.66 -23.08 1.83
N LYS A 130 19.30 -23.94 0.88
CA LYS A 130 17.94 -24.04 0.34
C LYS A 130 17.06 -24.98 1.16
N TRP A 131 15.95 -24.46 1.67
CA TRP A 131 14.93 -25.21 2.38
C TRP A 131 13.73 -25.43 1.46
N THR A 132 13.25 -26.67 1.40
CA THR A 132 12.08 -27.06 0.60
C THR A 132 11.09 -27.77 1.50
N TYR A 133 9.89 -27.23 1.63
CA TYR A 133 8.79 -27.86 2.34
C TYR A 133 7.79 -28.39 1.34
N TYR A 134 7.23 -29.56 1.61
CA TYR A 134 6.34 -30.30 0.71
C TYR A 134 4.97 -30.48 1.36
N ASN A 135 3.93 -30.54 0.54
CA ASN A 135 2.61 -30.94 0.99
C ASN A 135 2.57 -32.46 1.19
N ASP A 136 1.97 -32.91 2.29
CA ASP A 136 1.82 -34.34 2.58
C ASP A 136 1.12 -35.07 1.43
N SER A 137 1.48 -36.33 1.23
CA SER A 137 0.93 -37.28 0.25
C SER A 137 1.13 -36.93 -1.23
N THR A 138 1.39 -35.68 -1.58
CA THR A 138 1.53 -35.23 -2.99
C THR A 138 2.99 -35.16 -3.47
N GLN A 139 3.94 -34.98 -2.54
CA GLN A 139 5.35 -34.63 -2.84
C GLN A 139 5.50 -33.34 -3.66
N ILE A 140 4.45 -32.52 -3.74
CA ILE A 140 4.51 -31.22 -4.39
C ILE A 140 5.08 -30.23 -3.36
N PRO A 141 6.17 -29.50 -3.68
CA PRO A 141 6.67 -28.44 -2.81
C PRO A 141 5.54 -27.46 -2.48
N ALA A 142 5.36 -27.10 -1.22
CA ALA A 142 4.48 -25.99 -0.85
C ALA A 142 5.23 -24.67 -0.99
N TRP A 143 6.49 -24.65 -0.55
CA TRP A 143 7.36 -23.48 -0.65
C TRP A 143 8.85 -23.86 -0.67
N GLN A 144 9.65 -22.95 -1.21
CA GLN A 144 11.10 -22.95 -1.14
C GLN A 144 11.61 -21.63 -0.61
N LYS A 145 12.55 -21.69 0.33
CA LYS A 145 13.24 -20.53 0.90
C LYS A 145 14.74 -20.77 0.85
N THR A 146 15.51 -19.70 0.78
CA THR A 146 16.97 -19.76 0.91
C THR A 146 17.37 -19.02 2.16
N TYR A 147 18.20 -19.64 2.98
CA TYR A 147 18.74 -19.08 4.21
C TYR A 147 20.22 -18.81 4.02
N VAL A 148 20.71 -17.71 4.57
CA VAL A 148 22.13 -17.40 4.73
C VAL A 148 22.31 -16.92 6.16
N LEU A 149 23.12 -17.62 6.94
CA LEU A 149 23.39 -17.29 8.35
C LEU A 149 22.11 -17.10 9.20
N GLY A 150 21.10 -17.96 9.00
CA GLY A 150 19.85 -17.92 9.76
C GLY A 150 18.83 -16.88 9.28
N GLN A 151 19.08 -16.18 8.16
CA GLN A 151 18.19 -15.17 7.62
C GLN A 151 17.74 -15.52 6.20
N PHE A 152 16.51 -15.16 5.82
CA PHE A 152 16.07 -15.36 4.44
C PHE A 152 16.84 -14.45 3.50
N GLU A 153 17.43 -15.02 2.45
CA GLU A 153 18.20 -14.30 1.45
C GLU A 153 17.84 -14.80 0.05
N GLY A 154 17.60 -13.88 -0.88
CA GLY A 154 17.25 -14.20 -2.27
C GLY A 154 15.80 -14.64 -2.47
N PRO A 155 15.51 -15.43 -3.52
CA PRO A 155 14.14 -15.74 -3.92
C PRO A 155 13.51 -16.81 -3.04
N GLN A 156 12.29 -16.53 -2.58
CA GLN A 156 11.33 -17.46 -2.02
C GLN A 156 10.24 -17.76 -3.06
N LEU A 157 9.95 -19.05 -3.22
CA LEU A 157 8.89 -19.54 -4.11
C LEU A 157 7.78 -20.19 -3.29
N THR A 158 6.54 -19.95 -3.68
CA THR A 158 5.36 -20.69 -3.19
C THR A 158 4.68 -21.32 -4.38
N TYR A 159 4.28 -22.58 -4.24
CA TYR A 159 3.71 -23.35 -5.33
C TYR A 159 2.23 -23.64 -5.08
N ASN A 160 1.48 -23.88 -6.14
CA ASN A 160 0.08 -24.28 -6.08
C ASN A 160 -0.06 -25.81 -5.94
N SER A 161 -1.29 -26.32 -5.90
CA SER A 161 -1.60 -27.75 -5.79
C SER A 161 -1.18 -28.60 -7.00
N LYS A 162 -0.77 -27.98 -8.11
CA LYS A 162 -0.24 -28.66 -9.30
C LYS A 162 1.30 -28.63 -9.35
N GLY A 163 1.94 -27.87 -8.45
CA GLY A 163 3.38 -27.67 -8.44
C GLY A 163 3.87 -26.50 -9.29
N ASP A 164 2.98 -25.69 -9.87
CA ASP A 164 3.38 -24.46 -10.55
C ASP A 164 3.65 -23.36 -9.53
N THR A 165 4.55 -22.42 -9.86
CA THR A 165 4.84 -21.28 -8.99
C THR A 165 3.60 -20.37 -8.92
N ALA A 166 3.03 -20.21 -7.72
CA ALA A 166 1.95 -19.28 -7.44
C ALA A 166 2.47 -17.90 -7.03
N LYS A 167 3.65 -17.85 -6.41
CA LYS A 167 4.23 -16.61 -5.90
C LYS A 167 5.75 -16.68 -5.85
N LEU A 168 6.39 -15.58 -6.24
CA LEU A 168 7.82 -15.31 -6.10
C LEU A 168 8.01 -14.06 -5.26
N GLU A 169 8.86 -14.12 -4.24
CA GLU A 169 9.19 -13.01 -3.35
C GLU A 169 10.70 -12.97 -3.13
N ASN A 170 11.36 -11.82 -3.32
CA ASN A 170 12.78 -11.68 -3.00
C ASN A 170 12.99 -11.09 -1.62
N PHE A 171 13.91 -11.68 -0.85
CA PHE A 171 14.28 -11.24 0.49
C PHE A 171 15.75 -10.86 0.56
N SER A 172 16.08 -9.94 1.45
CA SER A 172 17.45 -9.68 1.89
C SER A 172 17.44 -9.47 3.39
N ALA A 173 18.30 -10.20 4.11
CA ALA A 173 18.36 -10.18 5.57
C ALA A 173 16.98 -10.40 6.25
N GLY A 174 16.17 -11.32 5.71
CA GLY A 174 14.84 -11.62 6.24
C GLY A 174 13.74 -10.61 5.85
N VAL A 175 14.06 -9.53 5.15
CA VAL A 175 13.12 -8.47 4.77
C VAL A 175 12.84 -8.52 3.28
N LEU A 176 11.57 -8.36 2.88
CA LEU A 176 11.17 -8.33 1.46
C LEU A 176 11.90 -7.20 0.73
N ASN A 177 12.74 -7.53 -0.24
CA ASN A 177 13.61 -6.60 -0.94
C ASN A 177 13.83 -7.07 -2.38
N GLY A 178 13.34 -6.30 -3.34
CA GLY A 178 13.33 -6.64 -4.75
C GLY A 178 11.94 -7.01 -5.27
N LEU A 179 11.92 -7.86 -6.31
CA LEU A 179 10.71 -8.19 -7.06
C LEU A 179 9.79 -9.13 -6.27
N LYS A 180 8.49 -8.85 -6.32
CA LYS A 180 7.41 -9.76 -5.92
C LYS A 180 6.49 -9.99 -7.11
N VAL A 181 6.21 -11.25 -7.43
CA VAL A 181 5.33 -11.64 -8.54
C VAL A 181 4.31 -12.64 -8.04
N THR A 182 3.05 -12.47 -8.43
CA THR A 182 2.00 -13.46 -8.21
C THR A 182 1.53 -14.00 -9.55
N TYR A 183 1.20 -15.29 -9.57
CA TYR A 183 0.78 -16.02 -10.76
C TYR A 183 -0.57 -16.68 -10.53
N ASP A 184 -1.33 -16.87 -11.61
CA ASP A 184 -2.56 -17.63 -11.59
C ASP A 184 -2.33 -19.15 -11.67
N SER A 185 -3.40 -19.93 -11.68
CA SER A 185 -3.35 -21.40 -11.75
C SER A 185 -2.93 -21.98 -13.10
N LYS A 186 -2.67 -21.12 -14.09
CA LYS A 186 -2.15 -21.45 -15.43
C LYS A 186 -0.73 -20.92 -15.64
N GLY A 187 -0.14 -20.27 -14.64
CA GLY A 187 1.20 -19.67 -14.70
C GLY A 187 1.22 -18.26 -15.32
N GLY A 188 0.07 -17.67 -15.64
CA GLY A 188 -0.03 -16.29 -16.08
C GLY A 188 0.29 -15.32 -14.94
N LYS A 189 1.01 -14.23 -15.21
CA LYS A 189 1.25 -13.18 -14.21
C LYS A 189 -0.08 -12.52 -13.84
N VAL A 190 -0.29 -12.31 -12.54
CA VAL A 190 -1.43 -11.56 -12.00
C VAL A 190 -0.98 -10.18 -11.54
N SER A 191 0.12 -10.11 -10.80
CA SER A 191 0.72 -8.84 -10.38
C SER A 191 2.23 -8.90 -10.27
N GLN A 192 2.87 -7.75 -10.43
CA GLN A 192 4.30 -7.56 -10.27
C GLN A 192 4.60 -6.27 -9.52
N MET A 193 5.41 -6.34 -8.47
CA MET A 193 5.64 -5.27 -7.52
C MET A 193 7.12 -5.21 -7.13
N THR A 194 7.64 -4.03 -6.82
CA THR A 194 9.03 -3.88 -6.34
C THR A 194 9.05 -3.35 -4.92
N TYR A 195 9.87 -3.96 -4.06
CA TYR A 195 10.05 -3.56 -2.67
C TYR A 195 11.48 -3.12 -2.41
N VAL A 196 11.66 -2.14 -1.53
CA VAL A 196 12.95 -1.77 -0.96
C VAL A 196 12.80 -1.81 0.55
N LYS A 197 13.53 -2.72 1.22
CA LYS A 197 13.50 -2.90 2.68
C LYS A 197 12.08 -3.01 3.26
N GLY A 198 11.24 -3.83 2.63
CA GLY A 198 9.87 -4.11 3.06
C GLY A 198 8.84 -3.07 2.64
N VAL A 199 9.27 -1.97 2.01
CA VAL A 199 8.40 -0.87 1.57
C VAL A 199 8.23 -0.90 0.06
N LEU A 200 6.98 -0.82 -0.43
CA LEU A 200 6.68 -0.78 -1.86
C LEU A 200 7.35 0.45 -2.51
N ASN A 201 8.21 0.22 -3.49
CA ASN A 201 9.01 1.27 -4.10
C ASN A 201 9.40 0.86 -5.53
N GLY A 202 8.99 1.65 -6.51
CA GLY A 202 9.09 1.37 -7.93
C GLY A 202 7.73 0.97 -8.54
N PRO A 203 7.75 0.25 -9.67
CA PRO A 203 6.54 -0.08 -10.42
C PRO A 203 5.66 -1.11 -9.71
N PHE A 204 4.35 -0.93 -9.87
CA PHE A 204 3.29 -1.89 -9.56
C PHE A 204 2.51 -2.13 -10.84
N LEU A 205 2.49 -3.38 -11.30
CA LEU A 205 1.80 -3.81 -12.51
C LEU A 205 0.72 -4.84 -12.15
N LEU A 206 -0.48 -4.65 -12.68
CA LEU A 206 -1.56 -5.62 -12.63
C LEU A 206 -1.89 -6.09 -14.04
N TYR A 207 -2.12 -7.39 -14.20
CA TYR A 207 -2.37 -8.04 -15.49
C TYR A 207 -3.77 -8.64 -15.53
N ASN A 208 -4.39 -8.64 -16.71
CA ASN A 208 -5.62 -9.39 -16.97
C ASN A 208 -5.35 -10.87 -17.27
N ARG A 209 -6.41 -11.63 -17.53
CA ARG A 209 -6.33 -13.07 -17.85
C ARG A 209 -5.63 -13.38 -19.17
N LYS A 210 -5.45 -12.40 -20.05
CA LYS A 210 -4.71 -12.53 -21.32
C LYS A 210 -3.22 -12.19 -21.16
N GLY A 211 -2.82 -11.70 -19.97
CA GLY A 211 -1.45 -11.26 -19.69
C GLY A 211 -1.15 -9.82 -20.13
N GLU A 212 -2.18 -9.03 -20.44
CA GLU A 212 -2.06 -7.61 -20.77
C GLU A 212 -2.11 -6.77 -19.49
N ILE A 213 -1.40 -5.64 -19.47
CA ILE A 213 -1.36 -4.75 -18.32
C ILE A 213 -2.68 -3.97 -18.26
N ILE A 214 -3.35 -4.00 -17.10
CA ILE A 214 -4.57 -3.22 -16.82
C ILE A 214 -4.34 -2.12 -15.79
N GLU A 215 -3.28 -2.21 -15.00
CA GLU A 215 -2.82 -1.13 -14.13
C GLU A 215 -1.29 -1.02 -14.17
N GLU A 216 -0.80 0.17 -14.43
CA GLU A 216 0.62 0.53 -14.37
C GLU A 216 0.78 1.72 -13.43
N LEU A 217 1.16 1.42 -12.19
CA LEU A 217 1.25 2.38 -11.11
C LEU A 217 2.71 2.48 -10.65
N THR A 218 3.05 3.58 -9.98
CA THR A 218 4.40 3.78 -9.43
C THR A 218 4.34 4.20 -7.97
N TYR A 219 5.17 3.59 -7.14
CA TYR A 219 5.25 3.90 -5.72
C TYR A 219 6.62 4.41 -5.36
N LYS A 220 6.69 5.31 -4.39
CA LYS A 220 7.93 5.77 -3.77
C LYS A 220 7.72 5.77 -2.27
N GLU A 221 8.54 5.02 -1.55
CA GLU A 221 8.47 4.90 -0.08
C GLU A 221 7.04 4.52 0.41
N GLY A 222 6.39 3.62 -0.31
CA GLY A 222 5.05 3.12 0.02
C GLY A 222 3.90 4.05 -0.41
N LYS A 223 4.22 5.21 -0.99
CA LYS A 223 3.24 6.22 -1.40
C LYS A 223 3.10 6.28 -2.90
N LYS A 224 1.90 6.59 -3.40
CA LYS A 224 1.65 6.82 -4.83
C LYS A 224 2.52 7.96 -5.34
N HIS A 225 3.21 7.76 -6.45
CA HIS A 225 4.11 8.76 -7.01
C HIS A 225 4.25 8.58 -8.53
N GLY A 226 4.30 9.69 -9.27
CA GLY A 226 4.35 9.67 -10.73
C GLY A 226 2.98 9.51 -11.39
N VAL A 227 2.98 9.11 -12.66
CA VAL A 227 1.76 8.95 -13.47
C VAL A 227 1.28 7.52 -13.37
N PHE A 228 0.02 7.34 -12.97
CA PHE A 228 -0.65 6.04 -12.97
C PHE A 228 -1.43 5.90 -14.26
N HIS A 229 -1.34 4.74 -14.90
CA HIS A 229 -2.12 4.39 -16.07
C HIS A 229 -3.03 3.22 -15.74
N TYR A 230 -4.28 3.35 -16.16
CA TYR A 230 -5.30 2.31 -16.05
C TYR A 230 -5.79 2.00 -17.45
N TYR A 231 -6.00 0.72 -17.75
CA TYR A 231 -6.44 0.25 -19.06
C TYR A 231 -7.72 -0.59 -18.94
N TYR A 232 -8.52 -0.57 -19.99
CA TYR A 232 -9.61 -1.53 -20.18
C TYR A 232 -9.04 -2.94 -20.45
N ASP A 233 -9.90 -3.96 -20.38
CA ASP A 233 -9.50 -5.36 -20.61
C ASP A 233 -9.08 -5.66 -22.07
N ASP A 234 -9.31 -4.73 -23.00
CA ASP A 234 -8.82 -4.78 -24.38
C ASP A 234 -7.50 -4.00 -24.59
N GLY A 235 -6.90 -3.50 -23.51
CA GLY A 235 -5.64 -2.77 -23.52
C GLY A 235 -5.75 -1.27 -23.85
N LYS A 236 -6.95 -0.74 -24.09
CA LYS A 236 -7.13 0.70 -24.32
C LYS A 236 -6.96 1.49 -23.03
N LEU A 237 -6.39 2.69 -23.12
CA LEU A 237 -6.25 3.59 -21.98
C LEU A 237 -7.63 3.99 -21.45
N LEU A 238 -7.87 3.70 -20.17
CA LEU A 238 -9.08 4.08 -19.43
C LEU A 238 -8.84 5.40 -18.68
N ARG A 239 -7.70 5.53 -17.99
CA ARG A 239 -7.48 6.68 -17.11
C ARG A 239 -6.01 6.93 -16.83
N THR A 240 -5.64 8.20 -16.67
CA THR A 240 -4.36 8.63 -16.14
C THR A 240 -4.52 9.47 -14.88
N GLU A 241 -3.68 9.24 -13.88
CA GLU A 241 -3.69 10.00 -12.63
C GLU A 241 -2.27 10.46 -12.25
N ASN A 242 -2.10 11.75 -11.92
CA ASN A 242 -0.79 12.29 -11.51
C ASN A 242 -0.67 12.41 -9.99
N TRP A 243 0.28 11.68 -9.40
CA TRP A 243 0.49 11.59 -7.96
C TRP A 243 1.87 12.10 -7.52
N ASP A 244 1.93 12.75 -6.37
CA ASP A 244 3.17 13.11 -5.69
C ASP A 244 3.10 12.79 -4.19
N MET A 245 3.59 11.60 -3.83
CA MET A 245 3.65 11.10 -2.45
C MET A 245 2.26 11.10 -1.80
N ASP A 246 1.32 10.37 -2.40
CA ASP A 246 -0.11 10.25 -2.04
C ASP A 246 -0.96 11.53 -2.21
N SER A 247 -0.39 12.61 -2.75
CA SER A 247 -1.15 13.83 -3.06
C SER A 247 -1.38 13.94 -4.57
N ARG A 248 -2.60 14.23 -5.00
CA ARG A 248 -2.94 14.53 -6.39
C ARG A 248 -2.21 15.79 -6.83
N ASN A 249 -1.49 15.71 -7.95
CA ASN A 249 -0.68 16.81 -8.43
C ASN A 249 -0.50 16.76 -9.94
N GLY A 250 -1.32 17.51 -10.66
CA GLY A 250 -1.40 17.52 -12.12
C GLY A 250 -2.77 17.08 -12.61
N GLU A 251 -2.81 16.63 -13.86
CA GLU A 251 -4.03 16.25 -14.57
C GLU A 251 -4.50 14.84 -14.15
N PHE A 252 -5.80 14.68 -14.00
CA PHE A 252 -6.51 13.41 -13.87
C PHE A 252 -7.46 13.33 -15.04
N LYS A 253 -7.33 12.29 -15.86
CA LYS A 253 -8.05 12.18 -17.12
C LYS A 253 -8.65 10.80 -17.25
N THR A 254 -9.96 10.72 -17.46
CA THR A 254 -10.67 9.47 -17.76
C THR A 254 -11.16 9.52 -19.19
N LEU A 255 -11.07 8.39 -19.90
CA LEU A 255 -11.52 8.22 -21.27
C LEU A 255 -12.68 7.23 -21.31
N TYR A 256 -13.55 7.42 -22.30
CA TYR A 256 -14.50 6.40 -22.73
C TYR A 256 -13.77 5.28 -23.48
N HIS A 257 -14.45 4.15 -23.67
CA HIS A 257 -13.90 2.98 -24.35
C HIS A 257 -13.56 3.21 -25.84
N ASP A 258 -14.14 4.25 -26.46
CA ASP A 258 -13.80 4.70 -27.83
C ASP A 258 -12.59 5.64 -27.88
N GLY A 259 -12.01 5.96 -26.72
CA GLY A 259 -10.85 6.84 -26.58
C GLY A 259 -11.19 8.33 -26.43
N LYS A 260 -12.47 8.72 -26.49
CA LYS A 260 -12.86 10.11 -26.23
C LYS A 260 -12.69 10.46 -24.76
N VAL A 261 -12.40 11.72 -24.49
CA VAL A 261 -12.28 12.22 -23.12
C VAL A 261 -13.64 12.16 -22.45
N GLN A 262 -13.68 11.59 -21.24
CA GLN A 262 -14.85 11.58 -20.37
C GLN A 262 -14.70 12.67 -19.30
N THR A 263 -13.56 12.71 -18.61
CA THR A 263 -13.27 13.75 -17.61
C THR A 263 -11.83 14.24 -17.72
N VAL A 264 -11.62 15.52 -17.39
CA VAL A 264 -10.32 16.13 -17.14
C VAL A 264 -10.42 16.95 -15.86
N GLU A 265 -9.55 16.69 -14.90
CA GLU A 265 -9.52 17.37 -13.60
C GLU A 265 -8.09 17.79 -13.30
N ASN A 266 -7.89 18.97 -12.72
CA ASN A 266 -6.55 19.48 -12.43
C ASN A 266 -6.36 19.77 -10.94
N TYR A 267 -5.36 19.13 -10.36
CA TYR A 267 -5.03 19.24 -8.94
C TYR A 267 -3.65 19.84 -8.74
N LYS A 268 -3.48 20.55 -7.63
CA LYS A 268 -2.19 21.06 -7.21
C LYS A 268 -1.90 20.61 -5.79
N LYS A 269 -0.76 19.94 -5.61
CA LYS A 269 -0.24 19.64 -4.27
C LYS A 269 0.09 20.95 -3.56
N VAL A 270 -0.30 21.03 -2.30
CA VAL A 270 0.05 22.13 -1.44
C VAL A 270 0.73 21.61 -0.20
N THR A 271 1.65 22.40 0.36
CA THR A 271 2.15 22.13 1.69
C THR A 271 0.96 22.26 2.65
N PRO A 272 0.59 21.19 3.38
CA PRO A 272 -0.56 21.24 4.25
C PRO A 272 -0.39 22.38 5.25
N LYS A 273 -1.23 23.40 5.11
CA LYS A 273 -1.43 24.38 6.16
C LYS A 273 -2.48 23.81 7.09
N SER A 274 -2.16 23.70 8.37
CA SER A 274 -3.14 23.37 9.39
C SER A 274 -4.18 24.48 9.42
N THR A 275 -5.35 24.26 8.83
CA THR A 275 -6.47 25.16 9.03
C THR A 275 -7.26 24.63 10.22
N GLN A 276 -7.32 25.43 11.27
CA GLN A 276 -8.12 25.14 12.45
C GLN A 276 -9.56 25.57 12.16
N TYR A 277 -10.51 24.65 12.22
CA TYR A 277 -11.93 24.96 12.15
C TYR A 277 -12.56 24.61 13.49
N MET A 278 -13.37 25.52 14.01
CA MET A 278 -14.19 25.28 15.19
C MET A 278 -15.60 24.91 14.73
N THR A 279 -16.14 23.79 15.20
CA THR A 279 -17.57 23.52 15.04
C THR A 279 -18.34 24.35 16.06
N ALA A 280 -19.17 25.28 15.56
CA ALA A 280 -19.97 26.19 16.37
C ALA A 280 -21.46 25.97 16.10
N ASP A 281 -22.18 25.47 17.10
CA ASP A 281 -23.64 25.48 17.06
C ASP A 281 -24.12 26.90 17.44
N LEU A 282 -24.80 27.56 16.50
CA LEU A 282 -25.39 28.88 16.68
C LEU A 282 -26.90 28.74 16.90
N TYR A 283 -27.41 29.30 17.99
CA TYR A 283 -28.83 29.27 18.32
C TYR A 283 -29.38 30.70 18.36
N SER A 284 -30.44 30.96 17.61
CA SER A 284 -31.18 32.23 17.69
C SER A 284 -32.22 32.16 18.81
N CYS A 285 -32.31 33.21 19.61
CA CYS A 285 -33.14 33.33 20.78
C CYS A 285 -33.90 34.68 20.76
N PRO A 286 -35.16 34.69 21.22
CA PRO A 286 -36.01 35.90 21.20
C PRO A 286 -35.60 36.93 22.27
N SER A 287 -34.95 36.51 23.36
CA SER A 287 -34.50 37.40 24.44
C SER A 287 -33.16 36.95 25.03
N LYS A 288 -32.52 37.84 25.80
CA LYS A 288 -31.25 37.56 26.49
C LYS A 288 -31.43 36.50 27.58
N GLU A 289 -32.56 36.53 28.27
CA GLU A 289 -32.92 35.61 29.35
C GLU A 289 -33.04 34.18 28.79
N VAL A 290 -33.71 34.03 27.65
CA VAL A 290 -33.84 32.74 26.96
C VAL A 290 -32.47 32.22 26.51
N ALA A 291 -31.63 33.08 25.92
CA ALA A 291 -30.29 32.68 25.51
C ALA A 291 -29.41 32.28 26.71
N THR A 292 -29.56 32.96 27.85
CA THR A 292 -28.81 32.67 29.09
C THR A 292 -29.23 31.34 29.70
N ALA A 293 -30.55 31.10 29.81
CA ALA A 293 -31.09 29.84 30.29
C ALA A 293 -30.65 28.66 29.41
N LEU A 294 -30.68 28.86 28.08
CA LEU A 294 -30.19 27.88 27.11
C LEU A 294 -28.72 27.55 27.35
N GLY A 295 -27.87 28.55 27.58
CA GLY A 295 -26.46 28.35 27.89
C GLY A 295 -26.21 27.55 29.16
N GLN A 296 -26.93 27.85 30.24
CA GLN A 296 -26.85 27.09 31.49
C GLN A 296 -27.24 25.63 31.30
N MET A 297 -28.34 25.36 30.56
CA MET A 297 -28.78 24.00 30.26
C MET A 297 -27.74 23.18 29.51
N PHE A 298 -27.01 23.79 28.57
CA PHE A 298 -25.92 23.13 27.85
C PHE A 298 -24.65 22.95 28.70
N TYR A 299 -24.42 23.83 29.67
CA TYR A 299 -23.28 23.72 30.59
C TYR A 299 -23.46 22.59 31.62
N ASP A 300 -24.70 22.36 32.10
CA ASP A 300 -25.04 21.40 33.15
C ASP A 300 -25.08 19.91 32.71
N LYS A 301 -24.42 19.56 31.59
CA LYS A 301 -24.18 18.18 31.10
C LYS A 301 -25.42 17.32 30.78
N LYS A 302 -26.57 17.90 30.41
CA LYS A 302 -27.64 17.13 29.76
C LYS A 302 -27.38 16.99 28.26
N THR A 303 -27.74 15.85 27.67
CA THR A 303 -27.53 15.62 26.23
C THR A 303 -28.27 16.66 25.41
N LYS A 304 -27.68 17.10 24.28
CA LYS A 304 -28.28 18.07 23.34
C LYS A 304 -29.74 17.74 23.01
N ALA A 305 -30.09 16.46 22.89
CA ALA A 305 -31.45 16.00 22.64
C ALA A 305 -32.45 16.34 23.77
N GLN A 306 -32.06 16.17 25.04
CA GLN A 306 -32.91 16.47 26.19
C GLN A 306 -33.13 17.99 26.36
N VAL A 307 -32.10 18.78 26.06
CA VAL A 307 -32.18 20.25 26.05
C VAL A 307 -33.14 20.70 24.95
N MET A 308 -32.99 20.17 23.72
CA MET A 308 -33.87 20.53 22.59
C MET A 308 -35.33 20.08 22.80
N ASP A 309 -35.57 18.90 23.39
CA ASP A 309 -36.93 18.42 23.69
C ASP A 309 -37.64 19.30 24.74
N SER A 310 -36.88 19.80 25.73
CA SER A 310 -37.40 20.71 26.75
C SER A 310 -37.75 22.10 26.18
N LEU A 311 -36.98 22.57 25.19
CA LEU A 311 -37.18 23.88 24.58
C LEU A 311 -38.33 23.91 23.56
N ASN A 312 -38.49 22.84 22.77
CA ASN A 312 -39.60 22.71 21.83
C ASN A 312 -40.98 22.76 22.52
N LYS A 313 -41.03 22.44 23.82
CA LYS A 313 -42.25 22.48 24.64
C LYS A 313 -42.61 23.88 25.17
N THR A 314 -41.71 24.87 25.10
CA THR A 314 -41.89 26.14 25.84
C THR A 314 -41.89 27.44 25.03
N SER A 315 -41.46 27.45 23.75
CA SER A 315 -41.80 28.46 22.71
C SER A 315 -40.78 28.43 21.58
N THR A 316 -41.16 29.01 20.43
CA THR A 316 -40.49 28.99 19.12
C THR A 316 -38.99 29.23 19.18
N ILE A 317 -38.19 28.19 18.90
CA ILE A 317 -36.75 28.31 18.63
C ILE A 317 -36.49 28.06 17.15
N ILE A 318 -35.90 29.06 16.49
CA ILE A 318 -35.45 29.01 15.10
C ILE A 318 -33.97 28.62 15.13
N ALA A 319 -33.65 27.34 14.98
CA ALA A 319 -32.27 26.85 15.00
C ALA A 319 -31.66 26.86 13.59
N THR A 320 -30.46 27.40 13.44
CA THR A 320 -29.61 27.13 12.26
C THR A 320 -28.18 26.91 12.74
N ALA A 321 -27.71 25.66 12.63
CA ALA A 321 -26.35 25.29 12.97
C ALA A 321 -25.38 25.67 11.84
N VAL A 322 -24.21 26.20 12.18
CA VAL A 322 -23.12 26.42 11.22
C VAL A 322 -22.20 25.21 11.29
N ARG A 323 -22.39 24.25 10.37
CA ARG A 323 -21.63 23.01 10.38
C ARG A 323 -20.52 23.06 9.34
N GLY A 324 -19.28 23.23 9.80
CA GLY A 324 -18.09 23.06 8.98
C GLY A 324 -17.60 24.29 8.21
N GLU A 325 -18.16 25.48 8.43
CA GLU A 325 -17.61 26.74 7.92
C GLU A 325 -16.56 27.32 8.87
N SER A 326 -15.65 28.14 8.34
CA SER A 326 -14.83 29.00 9.20
C SER A 326 -15.75 29.94 9.97
N VAL A 327 -15.51 30.15 11.27
CA VAL A 327 -16.25 31.12 12.10
C VAL A 327 -16.22 32.52 11.47
N ASP A 328 -15.15 32.85 10.75
CA ASP A 328 -14.98 34.14 10.07
C ASP A 328 -15.82 34.30 8.79
N ASP A 329 -16.31 33.20 8.21
CA ASP A 329 -17.11 33.21 6.98
C ASP A 329 -18.61 33.41 7.28
N ASN A 330 -19.06 33.10 8.50
CA ASN A 330 -20.45 33.29 8.89
C ASN A 330 -20.74 34.76 9.26
N PRO A 331 -21.76 35.42 8.65
CA PRO A 331 -22.02 36.85 8.83
C PRO A 331 -22.36 37.24 10.28
N ILE A 332 -22.93 36.33 11.09
CA ILE A 332 -23.30 36.59 12.49
C ILE A 332 -22.08 36.45 13.43
N LEU A 333 -21.16 35.54 13.08
CA LEU A 333 -20.00 35.19 13.90
C LEU A 333 -18.73 35.98 13.52
N LYS A 334 -18.70 36.58 12.33
CA LYS A 334 -17.54 37.26 11.76
C LYS A 334 -16.96 38.31 12.72
N GLY A 335 -15.65 38.22 12.96
CA GLY A 335 -14.91 39.17 13.80
C GLY A 335 -15.10 39.00 15.32
N LYS A 336 -15.88 38.00 15.77
CA LYS A 336 -16.03 37.67 17.19
C LYS A 336 -15.12 36.50 17.58
N LYS A 337 -14.52 36.56 18.76
CA LYS A 337 -13.71 35.47 19.32
C LYS A 337 -14.55 34.60 20.25
N PHE A 338 -14.59 33.30 19.99
CA PHE A 338 -15.29 32.32 20.82
C PHE A 338 -14.31 31.29 21.39
N GLY A 339 -14.48 30.95 22.66
CA GLY A 339 -13.73 29.87 23.31
C GLY A 339 -14.43 28.52 23.14
N LYS A 340 -13.70 27.42 23.39
CA LYS A 340 -14.28 26.07 23.45
C LYS A 340 -15.33 26.00 24.59
N GLY A 341 -16.48 25.40 24.32
CA GLY A 341 -17.60 25.29 25.25
C GLY A 341 -18.73 26.27 24.96
N VAL A 342 -19.59 26.49 25.96
CA VAL A 342 -20.73 27.41 25.87
C VAL A 342 -20.23 28.85 26.03
N ASN A 343 -20.50 29.72 25.05
CA ASN A 343 -20.10 31.13 25.09
C ASN A 343 -21.25 32.01 25.59
N GLN A 344 -20.92 33.23 26.04
CA GLN A 344 -21.93 34.18 26.50
C GLN A 344 -22.86 34.62 25.35
N PRO A 345 -24.17 34.80 25.62
CA PRO A 345 -25.09 35.33 24.63
C PRO A 345 -24.70 36.72 24.12
N PHE A 346 -24.91 36.98 22.84
CA PHE A 346 -24.73 38.30 22.23
C PHE A 346 -25.91 38.67 21.35
N LYS A 347 -26.08 39.97 21.11
CA LYS A 347 -27.13 40.49 20.22
C LYS A 347 -26.58 40.67 18.81
N TYR A 348 -27.35 40.27 17.80
CA TYR A 348 -27.10 40.58 16.40
C TYR A 348 -28.44 40.92 15.74
N GLU A 349 -28.52 42.09 15.11
CA GLU A 349 -29.79 42.67 14.64
C GLU A 349 -30.89 42.68 15.72
N LYS A 350 -32.00 41.97 15.48
CA LYS A 350 -33.18 41.92 16.37
C LYS A 350 -33.22 40.69 17.29
N SER A 351 -32.24 39.79 17.19
CA SER A 351 -32.23 38.53 17.93
C SER A 351 -31.02 38.41 18.84
N TYR A 352 -31.18 37.61 19.90
CA TYR A 352 -30.06 37.18 20.73
C TYR A 352 -29.55 35.84 20.23
N TYR A 353 -28.26 35.61 20.34
CA TYR A 353 -27.62 34.40 19.88
C TYR A 353 -26.76 33.81 20.97
N ILE A 354 -26.73 32.47 21.05
CA ILE A 354 -25.76 31.73 21.85
C ILE A 354 -24.97 30.79 20.95
N VAL A 355 -23.66 30.71 21.21
CA VAL A 355 -22.70 29.93 20.44
C VAL A 355 -22.08 28.86 21.34
N ILE A 356 -22.10 27.62 20.86
CA ILE A 356 -21.49 26.49 21.54
C ILE A 356 -20.41 25.92 20.64
N VAL A 357 -19.17 25.95 21.11
CA VAL A 357 -18.01 25.45 20.37
C VAL A 357 -17.63 24.07 20.90
N SER A 358 -17.81 23.03 20.08
CA SER A 358 -17.62 21.64 20.54
C SER A 358 -16.21 21.12 20.25
N GLU A 359 -15.68 21.31 19.03
CA GLU A 359 -14.40 20.74 18.63
C GLU A 359 -13.61 21.65 17.70
N LEU A 360 -12.29 21.61 17.85
CA LEU A 360 -11.33 22.32 17.01
C LEU A 360 -10.60 21.26 16.17
N ASN A 361 -10.99 21.16 14.90
CA ASN A 361 -10.43 20.20 13.96
C ASN A 361 -9.37 20.88 13.10
N ILE A 362 -8.20 20.25 12.99
CA ILE A 362 -7.15 20.69 12.08
C ILE A 362 -7.30 19.87 10.80
N LEU A 363 -7.88 20.46 9.76
CA LEU A 363 -7.77 19.85 8.43
C LEU A 363 -6.57 20.46 7.73
N ALA A 364 -5.60 19.59 7.45
CA ALA A 364 -4.50 19.85 6.56
C ALA A 364 -4.91 19.36 5.17
N LYS A 365 -5.44 20.25 4.32
CA LYS A 365 -5.58 19.93 2.89
C LYS A 365 -4.18 19.76 2.29
N LYS A 366 -3.92 18.60 1.70
CA LYS A 366 -2.64 18.26 1.03
C LYS A 366 -2.65 18.63 -0.46
N GLU A 367 -3.82 18.93 -0.99
CA GLU A 367 -4.08 19.19 -2.40
C GLU A 367 -5.31 20.09 -2.55
N LEU A 368 -5.37 20.82 -3.66
CA LEU A 368 -6.48 21.69 -4.02
C LEU A 368 -6.84 21.47 -5.48
N ARG A 369 -8.12 21.66 -5.84
CA ARG A 369 -8.55 21.88 -7.22
C ARG A 369 -7.97 23.20 -7.73
N GLU A 370 -7.33 23.15 -8.89
CA GLU A 370 -6.68 24.30 -9.51
C GLU A 370 -6.74 24.18 -11.03
N GLY A 371 -7.32 25.18 -11.70
CA GLY A 371 -7.48 25.17 -13.15
C GLY A 371 -8.82 24.58 -13.59
N MET A 372 -8.82 23.94 -14.75
CA MET A 372 -10.02 23.53 -15.46
C MET A 372 -10.45 22.11 -15.09
N PHE A 373 -11.76 21.94 -14.96
CA PHE A 373 -12.45 20.68 -14.70
C PHE A 373 -13.51 20.52 -15.78
N GLU A 374 -13.39 19.51 -16.62
CA GLU A 374 -14.31 19.27 -17.73
C GLU A 374 -14.87 17.85 -17.65
N GLU A 375 -16.16 17.73 -17.90
CA GLU A 375 -16.85 16.46 -18.12
C GLU A 375 -17.50 16.51 -19.49
N TYR A 376 -17.48 15.40 -20.22
CA TYR A 376 -18.03 15.28 -21.56
C TYR A 376 -19.08 14.17 -21.61
N PHE A 377 -19.99 14.26 -22.58
CA PHE A 377 -20.86 13.16 -22.99
C PHE A 377 -20.11 12.18 -23.89
N PRO A 378 -20.63 10.93 -24.10
CA PRO A 378 -20.00 9.96 -25.00
C PRO A 378 -19.88 10.41 -26.46
N ASP A 379 -20.72 11.35 -26.91
CA ASP A 379 -20.60 11.92 -28.26
C ASP A 379 -19.42 12.91 -28.38
N GLY A 380 -18.86 13.37 -27.26
CA GLY A 380 -17.75 14.31 -27.16
C GLY A 380 -18.17 15.75 -26.84
N LYS A 381 -19.47 16.02 -26.68
CA LYS A 381 -19.95 17.35 -26.26
C LYS A 381 -19.62 17.60 -24.79
N VAL A 382 -19.32 18.85 -24.46
CA VAL A 382 -19.08 19.26 -23.07
C VAL A 382 -20.38 19.11 -22.29
N LYS A 383 -20.33 18.38 -21.18
CA LYS A 383 -21.40 18.24 -20.20
C LYS A 383 -21.28 19.29 -19.11
N SER A 384 -20.07 19.51 -18.61
CA SER A 384 -19.79 20.61 -17.70
C SER A 384 -18.35 21.11 -17.83
N ARG A 385 -18.15 22.39 -17.52
CA ARG A 385 -16.84 23.02 -17.40
C ARG A 385 -16.83 23.88 -16.14
N ALA A 386 -15.86 23.66 -15.27
CA ALA A 386 -15.65 24.44 -14.07
C ALA A 386 -14.19 24.91 -13.97
N ILE A 387 -13.98 26.13 -13.47
CA ILE A 387 -12.66 26.69 -13.19
C ILE A 387 -12.52 26.86 -11.68
N TYR A 388 -11.49 26.24 -11.11
CA TYR A 388 -11.14 26.37 -9.70
C TYR A 388 -9.85 27.15 -9.50
N LYS A 389 -9.80 27.96 -8.45
CA LYS A 389 -8.58 28.62 -7.98
C LYS A 389 -8.46 28.40 -6.48
N LYS A 390 -7.47 27.61 -6.06
CA LYS A 390 -7.24 27.21 -4.67
C LYS A 390 -8.52 26.65 -4.03
N ASP A 391 -9.13 25.64 -4.66
CA ASP A 391 -10.39 25.00 -4.27
C ASP A 391 -11.68 25.85 -4.37
N VAL A 392 -11.56 27.15 -4.63
CA VAL A 392 -12.72 28.03 -4.82
C VAL A 392 -13.20 27.92 -6.26
N LEU A 393 -14.49 27.62 -6.44
CA LEU A 393 -15.14 27.65 -7.74
C LEU A 393 -15.21 29.10 -8.22
N VAL A 394 -14.58 29.39 -9.34
CA VAL A 394 -14.58 30.72 -9.96
C VAL A 394 -15.70 30.83 -10.97
N GLU A 395 -15.85 29.81 -11.83
CA GLU A 395 -16.78 29.80 -12.94
C GLU A 395 -17.26 28.36 -13.20
N GLU A 396 -18.53 28.18 -13.54
CA GLU A 396 -19.12 26.89 -13.91
C GLU A 396 -20.15 27.07 -15.01
N HIS A 397 -20.11 26.19 -16.00
CA HIS A 397 -21.10 26.06 -17.07
C HIS A 397 -21.53 24.60 -17.16
N VAL A 398 -22.83 24.36 -17.26
CA VAL A 398 -23.42 23.03 -17.42
C VAL A 398 -24.31 23.02 -18.65
N PHE A 399 -24.20 21.96 -19.44
CA PHE A 399 -24.89 21.80 -20.71
C PHE A 399 -25.74 20.53 -20.72
N ASP A 400 -26.83 20.54 -21.50
CA ASP A 400 -27.58 19.33 -21.83
C ASP A 400 -26.95 18.55 -23.00
N GLU A 401 -27.52 17.40 -23.34
CA GLU A 401 -27.05 16.53 -24.44
C GLU A 401 -27.15 17.19 -25.83
N GLN A 402 -27.98 18.22 -25.97
CA GLN A 402 -28.09 19.02 -27.19
C GLN A 402 -27.00 20.11 -27.25
N GLY A 403 -26.22 20.31 -26.18
CA GLY A 403 -25.19 21.34 -26.05
C GLY A 403 -25.73 22.70 -25.61
N ARG A 404 -26.99 22.76 -25.14
CA ARG A 404 -27.58 24.00 -24.63
C ARG A 404 -27.17 24.20 -23.19
N GLU A 405 -26.77 25.43 -22.86
CA GLU A 405 -26.40 25.77 -21.50
C GLU A 405 -27.65 25.84 -20.59
N ILE A 406 -27.62 25.07 -19.50
CA ILE A 406 -28.75 24.96 -18.55
C ILE A 406 -28.45 25.57 -17.18
N ARG A 407 -27.17 25.80 -16.86
CA ARG A 407 -26.76 26.41 -15.59
C ARG A 407 -25.40 27.09 -15.73
N THR A 408 -25.29 28.30 -15.19
CA THR A 408 -24.04 29.07 -15.14
C THR A 408 -23.83 29.64 -13.74
N PHE A 409 -22.57 29.71 -13.31
CA PHE A 409 -22.14 30.37 -12.08
C PHE A 409 -20.85 31.15 -12.33
N GLY A 410 -20.73 32.36 -11.77
CA GLY A 410 -19.45 33.10 -11.74
C GLY A 410 -19.09 33.92 -12.99
N GLY A 411 -19.93 33.93 -14.03
CA GLY A 411 -19.74 34.77 -15.22
C GLY A 411 -20.28 36.20 -15.04
N ASN A 412 -19.55 37.20 -15.56
CA ASN A 412 -20.16 38.52 -15.83
C ASN A 412 -21.26 38.32 -16.87
N SER A 413 -22.52 38.47 -16.46
CA SER A 413 -23.65 38.52 -17.38
C SER A 413 -23.56 39.82 -18.20
N THR A 414 -22.86 39.79 -19.32
CA THR A 414 -23.13 40.71 -20.43
C THR A 414 -23.99 39.96 -21.44
N PRO A 415 -25.29 40.23 -21.53
CA PRO A 415 -26.13 39.63 -22.54
C PRO A 415 -25.76 40.24 -23.90
N GLY A 416 -25.32 39.40 -24.82
CA GLY A 416 -25.17 39.73 -26.23
C GLY A 416 -23.75 40.12 -26.63
N LYS A 417 -22.99 39.13 -27.10
CA LYS A 417 -22.36 39.11 -28.43
C LYS A 417 -21.81 37.72 -28.69
N GLU A 418 -22.31 37.09 -29.74
CA GLU A 418 -21.68 35.95 -30.39
C GLU A 418 -20.27 36.36 -30.80
N ASP A 419 -19.25 35.75 -30.19
CA ASP A 419 -17.89 35.77 -30.71
C ASP A 419 -17.49 34.31 -30.97
N ASP A 420 -17.99 33.78 -32.07
CA ASP A 420 -17.41 32.63 -32.76
C ASP A 420 -16.01 33.01 -33.27
N ALA A 421 -14.99 32.81 -32.44
CA ALA A 421 -13.61 32.79 -32.91
C ALA A 421 -12.73 31.86 -32.06
N MET A 422 -12.49 30.66 -32.59
CA MET A 422 -11.39 29.79 -32.18
C MET A 422 -10.05 30.55 -32.26
N PRO A 423 -9.17 30.50 -31.23
CA PRO A 423 -7.81 30.97 -31.38
C PRO A 423 -6.99 29.93 -32.16
N THR A 424 -6.85 30.15 -33.47
CA THR A 424 -5.82 29.47 -34.26
C THR A 424 -4.45 30.07 -33.95
N THR A 425 -3.47 29.19 -33.77
CA THR A 425 -2.09 29.52 -33.49
C THR A 425 -1.37 30.05 -34.74
N LYS A 426 -0.35 30.89 -34.49
CA LYS A 426 0.72 31.40 -35.38
C LYS A 426 0.44 32.72 -36.14
N LYS A 427 0.95 33.82 -35.56
CA LYS A 427 1.62 34.88 -36.35
C LYS A 427 2.98 35.22 -35.76
N LYS A 428 4.01 35.08 -36.59
CA LYS A 428 5.39 35.54 -36.42
C LYS A 428 5.39 37.04 -36.05
N LYS A 429 6.13 37.42 -35.00
CA LYS A 429 6.48 38.82 -34.72
C LYS A 429 7.66 39.23 -35.60
N GLU A 430 7.43 40.16 -36.52
CA GLU A 430 8.47 40.98 -37.12
C GLU A 430 9.02 41.98 -36.08
N LYS A 431 10.35 42.09 -36.02
CA LYS A 431 11.08 43.06 -35.19
C LYS A 431 11.05 44.44 -35.89
N LYS A 432 10.40 45.44 -35.27
CA LYS A 432 10.64 46.85 -35.60
C LYS A 432 11.94 47.34 -34.93
N LYS A 433 12.86 47.85 -35.76
CA LYS A 433 14.09 48.57 -35.38
C LYS A 433 13.75 49.81 -34.54
N LYS A 434 14.53 50.07 -33.49
CA LYS A 434 14.60 51.35 -32.76
C LYS A 434 15.70 52.20 -33.40
N GLU A 435 15.40 53.44 -33.74
CA GLU A 435 16.38 54.49 -34.05
C GLU A 435 17.01 55.06 -32.75
N PRO A 436 18.26 55.54 -32.78
CA PRO A 436 18.95 56.07 -31.61
C PRO A 436 18.66 57.56 -31.39
N LYS A 437 18.59 57.97 -30.11
CA LYS A 437 18.56 59.38 -29.68
C LYS A 437 19.99 59.93 -29.52
N PRO A 438 20.20 61.25 -29.70
CA PRO A 438 21.52 61.85 -29.82
C PRO A 438 22.22 62.09 -28.48
N GLU A 439 23.54 62.12 -28.58
CA GLU A 439 24.54 62.25 -27.53
C GLU A 439 24.72 63.74 -27.15
N GLU A 440 24.55 64.07 -25.87
CA GLU A 440 24.92 65.38 -25.32
C GLU A 440 26.13 65.23 -24.39
N THR A 441 27.23 65.84 -24.84
CA THR A 441 28.49 66.06 -24.12
C THR A 441 28.34 66.99 -22.91
N LYS A 442 29.03 66.69 -21.81
CA LYS A 442 29.44 67.69 -20.81
C LYS A 442 30.92 67.51 -20.40
N PRO A 443 31.62 68.60 -20.03
CA PRO A 443 33.08 68.68 -20.01
C PRO A 443 33.69 68.34 -18.65
N LYS A 444 35.00 68.05 -18.69
CA LYS A 444 35.92 67.89 -17.55
C LYS A 444 36.29 69.24 -16.92
N GLU A 445 36.32 69.27 -15.59
CA GLU A 445 37.28 69.95 -14.70
C GLU A 445 37.22 69.15 -13.37
N GLY A 446 38.24 68.83 -12.59
CA GLY A 446 39.62 69.28 -12.49
C GLY A 446 39.95 69.28 -10.98
N GLU A 447 40.74 68.32 -10.52
CA GLU A 447 41.77 68.38 -9.45
C GLU A 447 42.39 66.99 -9.22
#